data_AF-A0A9R1CD10-F1
#
_entry.id   AF-A0A9R1CD10-F1
#
_cell.length_a   1.000
_cell.length_b   1.000
_cell.length_c   1.000
_cell.angle_alpha   90.00
_cell.angle_beta   90.00
_cell.angle_gamma   90.00
#
_symmetry.space_group_name_H-M   'P 1'
#
loop_
_entity.id
_entity.type
_entity.pdbx_description
1 polymer ?
#
loop_
_entity_poly.entity_id
_entity_poly.type
_entity_poly.pdbx_seq_one_letter_code
_entity_poly.pdbx_strand_id
1 'polypeptide(L)'
;MPAPVQLPSVIVGRWKFTVNFQQYIAQRTREARMEFLEGRIRQEVNKINKLKDLPHQHALLLLRFCIQQNLRHLQRSLRSDDLEDLWAKLDTMLWEEVVRMRMRQREDSAEEEALGRSPSKLPARLSGLGLLSFKDVAPSAYRSACESSDQLLGNLGLIPVTEEPPPPITQPTRRAELWDTQLDAILQRLNDIQRKRLIANASKLGRSWLSTIPLFQPLRLSNTDTASALHDRGAFGKG
;
A
#
# COMPACT_ATOMS: atom_id res chain seq x y z
N MET A 1 29.46 -43.99 -20.54
CA MET A 1 28.32 -43.06 -20.41
C MET A 1 27.55 -43.44 -19.16
N PRO A 2 27.45 -42.59 -18.13
CA PRO A 2 26.68 -42.94 -16.94
C PRO A 2 25.19 -42.66 -17.17
N ALA A 3 24.35 -43.61 -16.75
CA ALA A 3 22.90 -43.54 -16.84
C ALA A 3 22.33 -42.38 -15.99
N PRO A 4 21.16 -41.82 -16.36
CA PRO A 4 20.53 -40.75 -15.59
C PRO A 4 20.06 -41.26 -14.22
N VAL A 5 20.51 -40.58 -13.17
CA VAL A 5 20.13 -40.84 -11.78
C VAL A 5 18.65 -40.47 -11.58
N GLN A 6 17.79 -41.47 -11.39
CA GLN A 6 16.42 -41.28 -10.92
C GLN A 6 16.46 -40.93 -9.42
N LEU A 7 16.00 -39.72 -9.07
CA LEU A 7 15.78 -39.33 -7.68
C LEU A 7 14.54 -40.04 -7.13
N PRO A 8 14.58 -40.56 -5.88
CA PRO A 8 13.48 -41.32 -5.31
C PRO A 8 12.29 -40.42 -4.98
N SER A 9 11.10 -40.90 -5.31
CA SER A 9 9.81 -40.38 -4.85
C SER A 9 9.68 -40.62 -3.34
N VAL A 10 10.03 -39.62 -2.53
CA VAL A 10 9.86 -39.70 -1.08
C VAL A 10 8.45 -39.25 -0.68
N ILE A 11 7.63 -40.28 -0.42
CA ILE A 11 6.65 -40.41 0.67
C ILE A 11 5.68 -39.23 0.87
N VAL A 12 4.45 -39.47 0.41
CA VAL A 12 3.23 -38.70 0.69
C VAL A 12 2.87 -38.86 2.17
N GLY A 13 3.44 -38.00 3.01
CA GLY A 13 3.09 -37.81 4.41
C GLY A 13 2.12 -36.65 4.57
N ARG A 14 0.85 -37.00 4.78
CA ARG A 14 -0.34 -36.23 5.20
C ARG A 14 -0.07 -34.92 5.99
N TRP A 15 0.41 -33.89 5.32
CA TRP A 15 0.25 -32.48 5.69
C TRP A 15 -0.26 -31.75 4.46
N LYS A 16 -1.52 -31.31 4.48
CA LYS A 16 -2.05 -30.41 3.46
C LYS A 16 -1.42 -29.02 3.66
N PHE A 17 -0.14 -28.88 3.33
CA PHE A 17 0.40 -27.62 2.87
C PHE A 17 -0.12 -27.43 1.44
N THR A 18 -1.34 -26.93 1.29
CA THR A 18 -1.74 -26.23 0.06
C THR A 18 -0.97 -24.92 0.00
N VAL A 19 0.35 -25.00 -0.18
CA VAL A 19 1.09 -23.92 -0.84
C VAL A 19 0.50 -23.92 -2.24
N ASN A 20 -0.22 -22.84 -2.54
CA ASN A 20 -1.01 -22.70 -3.76
C ASN A 20 -0.11 -23.03 -4.97
N PHE A 21 -0.35 -24.15 -5.66
CA PHE A 21 0.42 -24.53 -6.86
C PHE A 21 0.37 -23.41 -7.92
N GLN A 22 -0.67 -22.56 -7.88
CA GLN A 22 -0.78 -21.32 -8.65
C GLN A 22 0.24 -20.23 -8.27
N GLN A 23 0.65 -20.10 -7.00
CA GLN A 23 1.72 -19.17 -6.60
C GLN A 23 3.08 -19.60 -7.15
N TYR A 24 3.31 -20.91 -7.28
CA TYR A 24 4.55 -21.48 -7.80
C TYR A 24 4.65 -21.36 -9.34
N ILE A 25 3.54 -21.56 -10.07
CA ILE A 25 3.48 -21.37 -11.54
C ILE A 25 3.55 -19.88 -11.90
N ALA A 26 2.91 -19.00 -11.12
CA ALA A 26 2.94 -17.56 -11.37
C ALA A 26 4.38 -17.03 -11.43
N GLN A 27 5.32 -17.55 -10.65
CA GLN A 27 6.69 -17.04 -10.61
C GLN A 27 7.52 -17.27 -11.90
N ARG A 28 7.12 -18.17 -12.81
CA ARG A 28 7.96 -18.57 -13.94
C ARG A 28 7.90 -17.66 -15.18
N THR A 29 6.75 -17.07 -15.49
CA THR A 29 6.60 -16.19 -16.66
C THR A 29 5.97 -14.86 -16.26
N ARG A 30 6.36 -13.78 -16.97
CA ARG A 30 5.81 -12.44 -16.76
C ARG A 30 4.29 -12.43 -16.91
N GLU A 31 3.79 -13.12 -17.93
CA GLU A 31 2.36 -13.23 -18.24
C GLU A 31 1.58 -13.88 -17.08
N ALA A 32 2.08 -14.98 -16.52
CA ALA A 32 1.41 -15.63 -15.39
C ALA A 32 1.41 -14.76 -14.12
N ARG A 33 2.51 -14.04 -13.83
CA ARG A 33 2.54 -13.06 -12.72
C ARG A 33 1.53 -11.94 -12.93
N MET A 34 1.48 -11.42 -14.15
CA MET A 34 0.60 -10.33 -14.54
C MET A 34 -0.87 -10.74 -14.40
N GLU A 35 -1.27 -11.88 -14.96
CA GLU A 35 -2.63 -12.41 -14.87
C GLU A 35 -3.04 -12.66 -13.41
N PHE A 36 -2.15 -13.28 -12.63
CA PHE A 36 -2.39 -13.50 -11.20
C PHE A 36 -2.60 -12.18 -10.43
N LEU A 37 -1.70 -11.22 -10.62
CA LEU A 37 -1.78 -9.93 -9.94
C LEU A 37 -3.02 -9.15 -10.37
N GLU A 38 -3.34 -9.14 -11.66
CA GLU A 38 -4.52 -8.48 -12.18
C GLU A 38 -5.80 -9.12 -11.60
N GLY A 39 -5.88 -10.44 -11.52
CA GLY A 39 -7.00 -11.15 -10.90
C GLY A 39 -7.19 -10.76 -9.43
N ARG A 40 -6.11 -10.59 -8.67
CA ARG A 40 -6.16 -10.13 -7.27
C ARG A 40 -6.57 -8.66 -7.16
N ILE A 41 -6.04 -7.79 -8.00
CA ILE A 41 -6.45 -6.39 -8.05
C ILE A 41 -7.93 -6.27 -8.39
N ARG A 42 -8.43 -7.05 -9.35
CA ARG A 42 -9.86 -7.08 -9.72
C ARG A 42 -10.75 -7.44 -8.53
N GLN A 43 -10.34 -8.40 -7.70
CA GLN A 43 -11.05 -8.75 -6.47
C GLN A 43 -11.11 -7.58 -5.48
N GLU A 44 -10.01 -6.85 -5.30
CA GLU A 44 -9.99 -5.67 -4.42
C GLU A 44 -10.81 -4.52 -4.99
N VAL A 45 -10.74 -4.26 -6.30
CA VAL A 45 -11.56 -3.24 -6.96
C VAL A 45 -13.06 -3.53 -6.81
N ASN A 46 -13.46 -4.81 -6.88
CA ASN A 46 -14.84 -5.19 -6.59
C ASN A 46 -15.26 -4.89 -5.15
N LYS A 47 -14.34 -4.97 -4.17
CA LYS A 47 -14.61 -4.56 -2.78
C LYS A 47 -14.70 -3.04 -2.67
N ILE A 48 -13.84 -2.29 -3.36
CA ILE A 48 -13.88 -0.82 -3.42
C ILE A 48 -15.25 -0.36 -3.95
N ASN A 49 -15.74 -0.98 -5.03
CA ASN A 49 -17.04 -0.62 -5.60
C ASN A 49 -18.23 -0.78 -4.64
N LYS A 50 -18.14 -1.72 -3.69
CA LYS A 50 -19.17 -1.94 -2.65
C LYS A 50 -19.14 -0.90 -1.53
N LEU A 51 -18.09 -0.08 -1.45
CA LEU A 51 -17.99 0.97 -0.43
C LEU A 51 -18.94 2.15 -0.68
N LYS A 52 -19.49 2.27 -1.90
CA LYS A 52 -20.39 3.35 -2.30
C LYS A 52 -21.69 3.39 -1.50
N ASP A 53 -22.15 2.22 -1.05
CA ASP A 53 -23.40 2.06 -0.30
C ASP A 53 -23.22 2.34 1.21
N LEU A 54 -21.98 2.59 1.66
CA LEU A 54 -21.66 2.79 3.07
C LEU A 54 -21.51 4.28 3.40
N PRO A 55 -21.79 4.68 4.66
CA PRO A 55 -21.42 6.01 5.15
C PRO A 55 -19.91 6.22 5.00
N HIS A 56 -19.50 7.45 4.65
CA HIS A 56 -18.13 7.78 4.27
C HIS A 56 -17.11 7.42 5.34
N GLN A 57 -17.43 7.66 6.62
CA GLN A 57 -16.56 7.26 7.72
C GLN A 57 -16.28 5.75 7.72
N HIS A 58 -17.30 4.91 7.49
CA HIS A 58 -17.15 3.45 7.46
C HIS A 58 -16.39 3.00 6.22
N ALA A 59 -16.74 3.57 5.06
CA ALA A 59 -16.07 3.32 3.81
C ALA A 59 -14.57 3.61 3.90
N LEU A 60 -14.19 4.76 4.48
CA LEU A 60 -12.81 5.17 4.67
C LEU A 60 -12.05 4.22 5.63
N LEU A 61 -12.69 3.77 6.72
CA LEU A 61 -12.09 2.80 7.64
C LEU A 61 -11.79 1.47 6.94
N LEU A 62 -12.76 0.92 6.20
CA LEU A 62 -12.60 -0.32 5.45
C LEU A 62 -11.53 -0.19 4.37
N LEU A 63 -11.50 0.94 3.67
CA LEU A 63 -10.48 1.23 2.67
C LEU A 63 -9.07 1.16 3.29
N ARG A 64 -8.85 1.82 4.43
CA ARG A 64 -7.53 1.95 5.08
C ARG A 64 -7.07 0.71 5.83
N PHE A 65 -7.99 0.08 6.58
CA PHE A 65 -7.65 -1.00 7.50
C PHE A 65 -7.86 -2.40 6.92
N CYS A 66 -8.68 -2.54 5.88
CA CYS A 66 -8.93 -3.82 5.23
C CYS A 66 -8.35 -3.85 3.81
N ILE A 67 -8.94 -3.10 2.87
CA ILE A 67 -8.61 -3.21 1.44
C ILE A 67 -7.13 -2.88 1.18
N GLN A 68 -6.64 -1.77 1.74
CA GLN A 68 -5.23 -1.36 1.65
C GLN A 68 -4.24 -2.41 2.22
N GLN A 69 -4.68 -3.29 3.12
CA GLN A 69 -3.81 -4.29 3.76
C GLN A 69 -3.77 -5.60 2.96
N ASN A 70 -4.85 -5.94 2.25
CA ASN A 70 -5.05 -7.26 1.64
C ASN A 70 -3.92 -7.68 0.71
N LEU A 71 -3.39 -6.76 -0.12
CA LEU A 71 -2.36 -7.10 -1.10
C LEU A 71 -0.92 -6.79 -0.65
N ARG A 72 -0.71 -6.30 0.59
CA ARG A 72 0.65 -5.96 1.07
C ARG A 72 1.58 -7.17 1.15
N HIS A 73 1.04 -8.36 1.37
CA HIS A 73 1.85 -9.57 1.37
C HIS A 73 2.43 -9.86 -0.03
N LEU A 74 1.67 -9.57 -1.11
CA LEU A 74 2.13 -9.77 -2.48
C LEU A 74 3.31 -8.89 -2.83
N GLN A 75 3.39 -7.67 -2.29
CA GLN A 75 4.55 -6.79 -2.46
C GLN A 75 5.86 -7.41 -1.94
N ARG A 76 5.79 -8.41 -1.06
CA ARG A 76 6.96 -9.12 -0.51
C ARG A 76 7.23 -10.45 -1.20
N SER A 77 6.18 -11.13 -1.65
CA SER A 77 6.28 -12.50 -2.18
C SER A 77 6.29 -12.59 -3.71
N LEU A 78 5.86 -11.53 -4.41
CA LEU A 78 5.77 -11.50 -5.87
C LEU A 78 6.79 -10.52 -6.42
N ARG A 79 7.64 -11.00 -7.33
CA ARG A 79 8.49 -10.13 -8.14
C ARG A 79 7.61 -9.31 -9.09
N SER A 80 7.58 -7.99 -8.90
CA SER A 80 6.70 -7.08 -9.65
C SER A 80 7.41 -5.81 -10.12
N ASP A 81 8.73 -5.87 -10.30
CA ASP A 81 9.54 -4.79 -10.89
C ASP A 81 9.08 -4.43 -12.31
N ASP A 82 8.57 -5.40 -13.05
CA ASP A 82 8.08 -5.26 -14.42
C ASP A 82 6.54 -5.10 -14.54
N LEU A 83 5.85 -4.91 -13.40
CA LEU A 83 4.39 -4.83 -13.28
C LEU A 83 3.92 -3.57 -12.53
N GLU A 84 4.74 -2.51 -12.55
CA GLU A 84 4.48 -1.23 -11.86
C GLU A 84 3.11 -0.63 -12.23
N ASP A 85 2.71 -0.74 -13.50
CA ASP A 85 1.44 -0.20 -14.01
C ASP A 85 0.21 -0.81 -13.32
N LEU A 86 0.28 -2.09 -12.96
CA LEU A 86 -0.82 -2.76 -12.24
C LEU A 86 -0.97 -2.19 -10.83
N TRP A 87 0.15 -1.95 -10.13
CA TRP A 87 0.11 -1.30 -8.83
C TRP A 87 -0.40 0.14 -8.93
N ALA A 88 0.04 0.88 -9.95
CA ALA A 88 -0.43 2.23 -10.24
C ALA A 88 -1.95 2.27 -10.49
N LYS A 89 -2.50 1.25 -11.16
CA LYS A 89 -3.95 1.10 -11.36
C LYS A 89 -4.68 0.96 -10.02
N LEU A 90 -4.21 0.10 -9.13
CA LEU A 90 -4.79 -0.04 -7.79
C LEU A 90 -4.70 1.27 -6.99
N ASP A 91 -3.54 1.93 -7.00
CA ASP A 91 -3.35 3.22 -6.33
C ASP A 91 -4.30 4.30 -6.86
N THR A 92 -4.62 4.25 -8.16
CA THR A 92 -5.59 5.14 -8.80
C THR A 92 -7.01 4.84 -8.31
N MET A 93 -7.43 3.57 -8.30
CA MET A 93 -8.75 3.19 -7.80
C MET A 93 -8.96 3.55 -6.31
N LEU A 94 -7.92 3.38 -5.49
CA LEU A 94 -7.96 3.77 -4.07
C LEU A 94 -8.11 5.29 -3.92
N TRP A 95 -7.43 6.06 -4.77
CA TRP A 95 -7.50 7.51 -4.78
C TRP A 95 -8.87 8.02 -5.26
N GLU A 96 -9.40 7.46 -6.35
CA GLU A 96 -10.72 7.82 -6.88
C GLU A 96 -11.82 7.63 -5.84
N GLU A 97 -11.73 6.57 -5.03
CA GLU A 97 -12.68 6.32 -3.96
C GLU A 97 -12.59 7.37 -2.83
N VAL A 98 -11.39 7.88 -2.54
CA VAL A 98 -11.22 9.04 -1.64
C VAL A 98 -11.82 10.31 -2.25
N VAL A 99 -11.57 10.57 -3.54
CA VAL A 99 -12.13 11.71 -4.26
C VAL A 99 -13.65 11.66 -4.26
N ARG A 100 -14.25 10.48 -4.43
CA ARG A 100 -15.69 10.27 -4.29
C ARG A 100 -16.18 10.67 -2.90
N MET A 101 -15.51 10.21 -1.83
CA MET A 101 -15.89 10.52 -0.45
C MET A 101 -15.74 12.01 -0.09
N ARG A 102 -14.91 12.77 -0.81
CA ARG A 102 -14.81 14.23 -0.68
C ARG A 102 -16.05 14.98 -1.16
N MET A 103 -17.00 14.31 -1.82
CA MET A 103 -18.22 14.92 -2.36
C MET A 103 -17.89 16.16 -3.21
N ARG A 104 -17.16 15.97 -4.32
CA ARG A 104 -16.73 16.98 -5.31
C ARG A 104 -17.44 18.33 -5.15
N GLN A 105 -16.75 19.32 -4.58
CA GLN A 105 -17.31 20.67 -4.42
C GLN A 105 -16.83 21.65 -5.51
N ARG A 106 -15.74 21.34 -6.22
CA ARG A 106 -15.18 22.13 -7.32
C ARG A 106 -14.38 21.24 -8.27
N GLU A 107 -14.29 21.62 -9.54
CA GLU A 107 -13.30 21.05 -10.45
C GLU A 107 -11.92 21.57 -10.03
N ASP A 108 -11.14 20.70 -9.38
CA ASP A 108 -9.75 20.99 -9.03
C ASP A 108 -8.92 21.10 -10.31
N SER A 109 -7.98 22.04 -10.35
CA SER A 109 -6.97 22.05 -11.40
C SER A 109 -6.09 20.79 -11.32
N ALA A 110 -5.46 20.40 -12.44
CA ALA A 110 -4.56 19.25 -12.46
C ALA A 110 -3.42 19.36 -11.41
N GLU A 111 -3.00 20.59 -11.10
CA GLU A 111 -2.00 20.88 -10.07
C GLU A 111 -2.54 20.62 -8.65
N GLU A 112 -3.77 21.04 -8.36
CA GLU A 112 -4.44 20.81 -7.08
C GLU A 112 -4.74 19.33 -6.85
N GLU A 113 -5.16 18.61 -7.89
CA GLU A 113 -5.36 17.16 -7.81
C GLU A 113 -4.04 16.44 -7.51
N ALA A 114 -2.95 16.80 -8.21
CA ALA A 114 -1.63 16.25 -7.96
C ALA A 114 -1.13 16.56 -6.55
N LEU A 115 -1.39 17.78 -6.07
CA LEU A 115 -1.01 18.24 -4.73
C LEU A 115 -1.87 17.59 -3.64
N GLY A 116 -3.10 17.18 -3.93
CA GLY A 116 -3.96 16.43 -3.02
C GLY A 116 -3.70 14.93 -2.99
N ARG A 117 -3.22 14.36 -4.10
CA ARG A 117 -2.86 12.95 -4.24
C ARG A 117 -1.49 12.63 -3.63
N SER A 118 -0.55 13.58 -3.66
CA SER A 118 0.80 13.36 -3.12
C SER A 118 0.81 13.06 -1.60
N PRO A 119 0.08 13.81 -0.74
CA PRO A 119 0.03 13.58 0.70
C PRO A 119 -0.83 12.38 1.09
N SER A 120 -1.83 11.97 0.28
CA SER A 120 -2.68 10.83 0.63
C SER A 120 -1.90 9.53 0.79
N LYS A 121 -0.78 9.43 0.06
CA LYS A 121 0.20 8.33 0.10
C LYS A 121 0.97 8.26 1.41
N LEU A 122 1.08 9.38 2.13
CA LEU A 122 1.80 9.44 3.39
C LEU A 122 1.02 8.79 4.53
N PRO A 123 1.70 8.30 5.57
CA PRO A 123 1.06 7.92 6.82
C PRO A 123 0.27 9.06 7.47
N ALA A 124 -0.78 8.73 8.22
CA ALA A 124 -1.60 9.73 8.92
C ALA A 124 -0.84 10.59 9.94
N ARG A 125 0.28 10.08 10.48
CA ARG A 125 1.18 10.83 11.36
C ARG A 125 1.99 11.91 10.64
N LEU A 126 2.06 11.85 9.31
CA LEU A 126 2.69 12.83 8.42
C LEU A 126 1.62 13.57 7.62
N SER A 127 0.46 13.84 8.23
CA SER A 127 -0.71 14.49 7.61
C SER A 127 -1.41 13.72 6.47
N GLY A 128 -0.88 12.59 6.04
CA GLY A 128 -1.50 11.82 4.96
C GLY A 128 -2.77 11.09 5.35
N LEU A 129 -3.28 10.26 4.44
CA LEU A 129 -4.44 9.40 4.71
C LEU A 129 -4.02 8.00 5.15
N GLY A 130 -2.76 7.61 5.01
CA GLY A 130 -2.31 6.25 5.27
C GLY A 130 -2.71 5.25 4.17
N LEU A 131 -3.11 5.75 3.00
CA LEU A 131 -3.31 4.97 1.78
C LEU A 131 -1.97 4.87 1.05
N LEU A 132 -1.08 4.03 1.58
CA LEU A 132 0.28 3.89 1.06
C LEU A 132 0.25 3.50 -0.42
N SER A 133 1.10 4.14 -1.21
CA SER A 133 1.30 3.80 -2.62
C SER A 133 1.83 2.37 -2.76
N PHE A 134 1.06 1.49 -3.40
CA PHE A 134 1.52 0.14 -3.70
C PHE A 134 2.70 0.16 -4.66
N LYS A 135 2.64 1.06 -5.64
CA LYS A 135 3.67 1.32 -6.62
C LYS A 135 5.01 1.66 -5.95
N ASP A 136 5.00 2.63 -5.04
CA ASP A 136 6.24 3.14 -4.43
C ASP A 136 6.82 2.14 -3.40
N VAL A 137 5.95 1.37 -2.73
CA VAL A 137 6.36 0.46 -1.65
C VAL A 137 6.79 -0.92 -2.18
N ALA A 138 6.25 -1.39 -3.31
CA ALA A 138 6.51 -2.75 -3.80
C ALA A 138 8.01 -3.06 -4.02
N PRO A 139 8.82 -2.19 -4.65
CA PRO A 139 10.25 -2.47 -4.86
C PRO A 139 11.02 -2.65 -3.54
N SER A 140 10.81 -1.75 -2.58
CA SER A 140 11.47 -1.81 -1.27
C SER A 140 10.99 -3.00 -0.43
N ALA A 141 9.70 -3.35 -0.53
CA ALA A 141 9.12 -4.49 0.17
C ALA A 141 9.69 -5.82 -0.33
N TYR A 142 9.78 -5.99 -1.64
CA TYR A 142 10.34 -7.19 -2.26
C TYR A 142 11.82 -7.33 -1.94
N ARG A 143 12.60 -6.24 -2.10
CA ARG A 143 14.04 -6.24 -1.77
C ARG A 143 14.31 -6.64 -0.32
N SER A 144 13.57 -6.06 0.63
CA SER A 144 13.72 -6.40 2.05
C SER A 144 13.40 -7.87 2.34
N ALA A 145 12.43 -8.44 1.62
CA ALA A 145 12.05 -9.84 1.75
C ALA A 145 13.14 -10.77 1.18
N CYS A 146 13.72 -10.42 0.03
CA CYS A 146 14.87 -11.15 -0.53
C CYS A 146 16.07 -11.13 0.42
N GLU A 147 16.49 -9.95 0.88
CA GLU A 147 17.64 -9.81 1.80
C GLU A 147 17.44 -10.62 3.09
N SER A 148 16.22 -10.61 3.64
CA SER A 148 15.88 -11.41 4.82
C SER A 148 15.89 -12.91 4.53
N SER A 149 15.47 -13.34 3.34
CA SER A 149 15.50 -14.74 2.92
C SER A 149 16.92 -15.22 2.68
N ASP A 150 17.75 -14.40 2.03
CA ASP A 150 19.15 -14.71 1.74
C ASP A 150 19.96 -14.84 3.04
N GLN A 151 19.73 -13.95 4.01
CA GLN A 151 20.32 -14.06 5.34
C GLN A 151 19.92 -15.38 6.03
N LEU A 152 18.64 -15.75 5.98
CA LEU A 152 18.16 -16.99 6.58
C LEU A 152 18.76 -18.23 5.92
N LEU A 153 18.76 -18.27 4.58
CA LEU A 153 19.30 -19.39 3.80
C LEU A 153 20.82 -19.50 3.94
N GLY A 154 21.52 -18.38 4.05
CA GLY A 154 22.96 -18.31 4.38
C GLY A 154 23.25 -18.88 5.77
N ASN A 155 22.46 -18.50 6.78
CA ASN A 155 22.57 -19.05 8.15
C ASN A 155 22.32 -20.57 8.20
N LEU A 156 21.48 -21.09 7.29
CA LEU A 156 21.22 -22.53 7.14
C LEU A 156 22.28 -23.25 6.29
N GLY A 157 23.26 -22.55 5.73
CA GLY A 157 24.28 -23.12 4.85
C GLY A 157 23.76 -23.59 3.49
N LEU A 158 22.58 -23.11 3.07
CA LEU A 158 21.93 -23.49 1.80
C LEU A 158 22.38 -22.63 0.62
N ILE A 159 23.00 -21.47 0.88
CA ILE A 159 23.53 -20.54 -0.12
C ILE A 159 24.95 -20.15 0.30
N PRO A 160 25.91 -19.99 -0.64
CA PRO A 160 27.22 -19.45 -0.33
C PRO A 160 27.11 -18.09 0.34
N VAL A 161 27.55 -18.01 1.58
CA VAL A 161 27.67 -16.75 2.32
C VAL A 161 28.85 -15.99 1.71
N THR A 162 28.58 -14.88 1.02
CA THR A 162 29.63 -13.94 0.62
C THR A 162 30.36 -13.45 1.88
N GLU A 163 31.67 -13.17 1.82
CA GLU A 163 32.41 -12.56 2.93
C GLU A 163 31.73 -11.25 3.35
N GLU A 164 31.08 -11.26 4.53
CA GLU A 164 30.28 -10.18 5.13
C GLU A 164 29.25 -9.49 4.21
N PRO A 165 28.05 -10.07 4.02
CA PRO A 165 26.96 -9.31 3.43
C PRO A 165 26.56 -8.15 4.37
N PRO A 166 26.25 -6.95 3.82
CA PRO A 166 25.75 -5.85 4.64
C PRO A 166 24.49 -6.27 5.40
N PRO A 167 24.27 -5.74 6.63
CA PRO A 167 23.10 -6.10 7.41
C PRO A 167 21.82 -5.77 6.63
N PRO A 168 20.84 -6.69 6.60
CA PRO A 168 19.64 -6.49 5.80
C PRO A 168 18.86 -5.29 6.32
N ILE A 169 18.47 -4.40 5.40
CA ILE A 169 17.73 -3.20 5.77
C ILE A 169 16.26 -3.57 5.86
N THR A 170 15.68 -3.37 7.04
CA THR A 170 14.28 -3.70 7.28
C THR A 170 13.33 -2.85 6.43
N GLN A 171 12.20 -3.43 6.03
CA GLN A 171 11.18 -2.72 5.27
C GLN A 171 10.67 -1.43 5.97
N PRO A 172 10.47 -1.37 7.32
CA PRO A 172 10.18 -0.13 8.01
C PRO A 172 11.20 0.99 7.78
N THR A 173 12.50 0.67 7.83
CA THR A 173 13.59 1.65 7.62
C THR A 173 13.51 2.26 6.22
N ARG A 174 13.44 1.41 5.17
CA ARG A 174 13.33 1.87 3.78
C ARG A 174 12.09 2.73 3.53
N ARG A 175 10.97 2.42 4.21
CA ARG A 175 9.75 3.21 4.11
C ARG A 175 9.86 4.55 4.82
N ALA A 176 10.58 4.62 5.93
CA ALA A 176 10.81 5.88 6.63
C ALA A 176 11.57 6.86 5.72
N GLU A 177 12.68 6.43 5.13
CA GLU A 177 13.47 7.23 4.17
C GLU A 177 12.62 7.68 2.98
N LEU A 178 11.79 6.78 2.43
CA LEU A 178 10.87 7.12 1.34
C LEU A 178 9.83 8.16 1.77
N TRP A 179 9.31 8.08 2.99
CA TRP A 179 8.34 9.06 3.47
C TRP A 179 8.96 10.40 3.79
N ASP A 180 10.19 10.43 4.30
CA ASP A 180 10.91 11.68 4.59
C ASP A 180 11.19 12.43 3.28
N THR A 181 11.71 11.74 2.27
CA THR A 181 11.93 12.33 0.93
C THR A 181 10.62 12.84 0.28
N GLN A 182 9.52 12.08 0.40
CA GLN A 182 8.21 12.52 -0.09
C GLN A 182 7.66 13.71 0.69
N LEU A 183 7.83 13.74 2.01
CA LEU A 183 7.38 14.84 2.86
C LEU A 183 8.15 16.12 2.55
N ASP A 184 9.47 16.05 2.38
CA ASP A 184 10.30 17.19 2.02
C ASP A 184 9.88 17.78 0.66
N ALA A 185 9.67 16.92 -0.33
CA ALA A 185 9.18 17.33 -1.64
C ALA A 185 7.81 18.01 -1.57
N ILE A 186 6.92 17.55 -0.69
CA ILE A 186 5.63 18.20 -0.44
C ILE A 186 5.83 19.55 0.24
N LEU A 187 6.61 19.62 1.32
CA LEU A 187 6.83 20.86 2.10
C LEU A 187 7.45 22.00 1.26
N GLN A 188 8.31 21.67 0.29
CA GLN A 188 8.89 22.62 -0.66
C GLN A 188 7.83 23.27 -1.57
N ARG A 189 6.75 22.54 -1.89
CA ARG A 189 5.67 23.02 -2.76
C ARG A 189 4.57 23.78 -2.03
N LEU A 190 4.50 23.67 -0.71
CA LEU A 190 3.43 24.27 0.10
C LEU A 190 3.78 25.67 0.58
N ASN A 191 2.77 26.55 0.62
CA ASN A 191 2.85 27.84 1.29
C ASN A 191 2.76 27.71 2.82
N ASP A 192 3.03 28.79 3.56
CA ASP A 192 3.07 28.73 5.03
C ASP A 192 1.73 28.37 5.68
N ILE A 193 0.61 28.78 5.09
CA ILE A 193 -0.74 28.42 5.60
C ILE A 193 -0.97 26.91 5.42
N GLN A 194 -0.61 26.39 4.25
CA GLN A 194 -0.73 24.98 3.91
C GLN A 194 0.19 24.11 4.77
N ARG A 195 1.42 24.57 5.06
CA ARG A 195 2.33 23.91 6.02
C ARG A 195 1.74 23.86 7.42
N LYS A 196 1.15 24.96 7.90
CA LYS A 196 0.45 24.98 9.22
C LYS A 196 -0.71 23.98 9.25
N ARG A 197 -1.51 23.91 8.19
CA ARG A 197 -2.60 22.92 8.06
C ARG A 197 -2.06 21.49 8.08
N LEU A 198 -0.98 21.21 7.35
CA LEU A 198 -0.32 19.91 7.34
C LEU A 198 0.11 19.51 8.76
N ILE A 199 0.75 20.40 9.50
CA ILE A 199 1.18 20.15 10.89
C ILE A 199 -0.04 19.91 11.81
N ALA A 200 -1.09 20.72 11.69
CA ALA A 200 -2.32 20.53 12.46
C ALA A 200 -2.98 19.17 12.18
N ASN A 201 -3.03 18.76 10.91
CA ASN A 201 -3.54 17.47 10.47
C ASN A 201 -2.68 16.28 10.91
N ALA A 202 -1.38 16.47 11.08
CA ALA A 202 -0.45 15.46 11.60
C ALA A 202 -0.60 15.22 13.12
N SER A 203 -1.14 16.20 13.86
CA SER A 203 -1.35 16.10 15.30
C SER A 203 -2.23 14.91 15.69
N LYS A 204 -2.07 14.42 16.94
CA LYS A 204 -2.87 13.29 17.47
C LYS A 204 -4.38 13.59 17.39
N LEU A 205 -4.79 14.81 17.69
CA LEU A 205 -6.18 15.24 17.61
C LEU A 205 -6.64 15.31 16.15
N GLY A 206 -5.87 15.98 15.29
CA GLY A 206 -6.21 16.16 13.87
C GLY A 206 -6.38 14.86 13.11
N ARG A 207 -5.63 13.80 13.46
CA ARG A 207 -5.72 12.48 12.83
C ARG A 207 -6.59 11.46 13.56
N SER A 208 -7.15 11.80 14.73
CA SER A 208 -7.91 10.85 15.56
C SER A 208 -9.10 10.25 14.81
N TRP A 209 -9.87 11.10 14.12
CA TRP A 209 -11.09 10.74 13.39
C TRP A 209 -10.86 9.71 12.27
N LEU A 210 -9.66 9.64 11.69
CA LEU A 210 -9.32 8.67 10.65
C LEU A 210 -9.35 7.23 11.17
N SER A 211 -9.17 7.03 12.48
CA SER A 211 -9.11 5.72 13.15
C SER A 211 -10.27 5.44 14.09
N THR A 212 -11.15 6.42 14.33
CA THR A 212 -12.26 6.25 15.28
C THR A 212 -13.32 5.33 14.69
N ILE A 213 -13.57 4.20 15.36
CA ILE A 213 -14.64 3.27 14.99
C ILE A 213 -16.00 3.87 15.44
N PRO A 214 -16.96 4.07 14.52
CA PRO A 214 -18.25 4.71 14.82
C PRO A 214 -19.24 3.78 15.54
N LEU A 215 -18.89 3.31 16.74
CA LEU A 215 -19.73 2.39 17.53
C LEU A 215 -21.06 3.03 17.94
N PHE A 216 -21.01 4.26 18.45
CA PHE A 216 -22.19 4.98 18.94
C PHE A 216 -22.71 5.97 17.91
N GLN A 217 -24.01 5.91 17.59
CA GLN A 217 -24.66 6.78 16.61
C GLN A 217 -24.43 8.28 16.84
N PRO A 218 -24.47 8.82 18.08
CA PRO A 218 -24.26 10.25 18.32
C PRO A 218 -22.84 10.76 18.04
N LEU A 219 -21.85 9.85 18.01
CA LEU A 219 -20.43 10.18 17.82
C LEU A 219 -19.98 9.90 16.37
N ARG A 220 -20.91 9.57 15.47
CA ARG A 220 -20.62 9.32 14.07
C ARG A 220 -20.48 10.63 13.33
N LEU A 221 -19.47 10.72 12.48
CA LEU A 221 -19.33 11.83 11.56
C LEU A 221 -20.37 11.68 10.45
N SER A 222 -21.00 12.78 10.07
CA SER A 222 -21.82 12.79 8.87
C SER A 222 -20.94 12.61 7.63
N ASN A 223 -21.57 12.29 6.49
CA ASN A 223 -20.84 12.21 5.23
C ASN A 223 -20.25 13.58 4.84
N THR A 224 -20.93 14.67 5.18
CA THR A 224 -20.45 16.05 4.95
C THR A 224 -19.27 16.39 5.84
N ASP A 225 -19.28 16.01 7.11
CA ASP A 225 -18.12 16.23 8.02
C ASP A 225 -16.91 15.45 7.53
N THR A 226 -17.12 14.20 7.11
CA THR A 226 -16.06 13.35 6.55
C THR A 226 -15.51 13.95 5.25
N ALA A 227 -16.40 14.44 4.37
CA ALA A 227 -16.02 15.07 3.11
C ALA A 227 -15.20 16.34 3.35
N SER A 228 -15.63 17.22 4.26
CA SER A 228 -14.91 18.44 4.64
C SER A 228 -13.54 18.10 5.23
N ALA A 229 -13.45 17.12 6.14
CA ALA A 229 -12.18 16.73 6.74
C ALA A 229 -11.22 16.08 5.73
N LEU A 230 -11.74 15.37 4.72
CA LEU A 230 -10.92 14.86 3.61
C LEU A 230 -10.48 15.97 2.67
N HIS A 231 -11.32 16.98 2.45
CA HIS A 231 -10.99 18.18 1.69
C HIS A 231 -9.87 18.96 2.40
N ASP A 232 -9.96 19.22 3.70
CA ASP A 232 -8.93 19.95 4.47
C ASP A 232 -7.55 19.26 4.49
N ARG A 233 -7.51 17.95 4.22
CA ARG A 233 -6.27 17.16 4.10
C ARG A 233 -5.74 17.07 2.67
N GLY A 234 -6.59 17.27 1.67
CA GLY A 234 -6.27 17.08 0.26
C GLY A 234 -6.20 18.36 -0.56
N ALA A 235 -6.98 19.37 -0.20
CA ALA A 235 -7.02 20.65 -0.85
C ALA A 235 -5.99 21.58 -0.20
N PHE A 236 -4.85 21.67 -0.85
CA PHE A 236 -3.96 22.81 -0.72
C PHE A 236 -4.31 23.81 -1.83
N GLY A 237 -5.59 24.20 -1.91
CA GLY A 237 -6.03 25.27 -2.81
C GLY A 237 -5.41 26.61 -2.41
N LYS A 238 -5.28 27.53 -3.37
CA LYS A 238 -4.86 28.92 -3.10
C LYS A 238 -5.87 29.54 -2.13
N GLY A 239 -5.38 29.96 -0.96
CA GLY A 239 -6.09 30.90 -0.11
C GLY A 239 -6.11 32.28 -0.73
#